data_AF-W7SHL3-F1
#
_entry.id   AF-W7SHL3-F1
#
_cell.length_a   1.000
_cell.length_b   1.000
_cell.length_c   1.000
_cell.angle_alpha   90.00
_cell.angle_beta   90.00
_cell.angle_gamma   90.00
#
_symmetry.space_group_name_H-M   'P 1'
#
loop_
_entity.id
_entity.type
_entity.pdbx_description
1 polymer ?
#
loop_
_entity_poly.entity_id
_entity_poly.type
_entity_poly.pdbx_seq_one_letter_code
_entity_poly.pdbx_strand_id
1 'polypeptide(L)'
;MLRVIHAVDHVVKLDQVERLREELETFAGEMLASVRRKDQRRWGACYLRGLMVDGKRKSIQPMAARLPEGNEQALQQFVSASPWDPVPVRAQLARRMAGELEPEAVIFDDTGYLKSGSFSPCVARQYTGTAGKITNCQIGVSAHLATETASCPVNWRLFVPEQWDPDSPRASADVAERRARCGIPEQVGRLSQVSWKF
;
A
#
# COMPACT_ATOMS: atom_id res chain seq x y z
N MET A 1 -12.42 -7.29 -23.21
CA MET A 1 -13.20 -7.46 -21.97
C MET A 1 -12.23 -7.94 -20.89
N LEU A 2 -11.55 -7.02 -20.18
CA LEU A 2 -10.66 -7.41 -19.09
C LEU A 2 -11.51 -8.00 -17.97
N ARG A 3 -11.36 -9.30 -17.70
CA ARG A 3 -11.83 -9.88 -16.44
C ARG A 3 -10.93 -9.33 -15.35
N VAL A 4 -11.45 -8.38 -14.57
CA VAL A 4 -10.94 -8.11 -13.23
C VAL A 4 -11.01 -9.45 -12.49
N ILE A 5 -9.86 -10.03 -12.18
CA ILE A 5 -9.80 -11.20 -11.31
C ILE A 5 -10.39 -10.74 -9.99
N HIS A 6 -11.62 -11.18 -9.70
CA HIS A 6 -12.21 -11.07 -8.38
C HIS A 6 -11.16 -11.64 -7.41
N ALA A 7 -10.65 -10.79 -6.51
CA ALA A 7 -10.02 -11.28 -5.30
C ALA A 7 -11.04 -12.23 -4.67
N VAL A 8 -10.72 -13.52 -4.69
CA VAL A 8 -11.59 -14.55 -4.17
C VAL A 8 -11.83 -14.18 -2.70
N ASP A 9 -13.10 -14.04 -2.31
CA ASP A 9 -13.55 -13.91 -0.90
C ASP A 9 -13.29 -15.22 -0.13
N HIS A 10 -12.09 -15.79 -0.28
CA HIS A 10 -11.61 -16.85 0.57
C HIS A 10 -11.18 -16.22 1.89
N VAL A 11 -12.07 -16.35 2.86
CA VAL A 11 -11.76 -16.16 4.28
C VAL A 11 -10.59 -17.07 4.64
N VAL A 12 -9.39 -16.51 4.76
CA VAL A 12 -8.20 -17.26 5.19
C VAL A 12 -8.18 -17.30 6.71
N LYS A 13 -8.46 -18.47 7.27
CA LYS A 13 -8.44 -18.70 8.72
C LYS A 13 -7.01 -18.69 9.24
N LEU A 14 -6.84 -18.42 10.54
CA LEU A 14 -5.53 -18.40 11.18
C LEU A 14 -4.77 -19.71 10.99
N ASP A 15 -5.43 -20.87 11.13
CA ASP A 15 -4.79 -22.17 10.95
C ASP A 15 -4.26 -22.38 9.53
N GLN A 16 -4.91 -21.81 8.51
CA GLN A 16 -4.44 -21.86 7.13
C GLN A 16 -3.20 -20.97 6.94
N VAL A 17 -3.19 -19.77 7.53
CA VAL A 17 -2.01 -18.88 7.50
C VAL A 17 -0.83 -19.53 8.23
N GLU A 18 -1.08 -20.16 9.37
CA GLU A 18 -0.04 -20.78 10.20
C GLU A 18 0.57 -22.03 9.53
N ARG A 19 -0.19 -22.77 8.70
CA ARG A 19 0.37 -23.85 7.87
C ARG A 19 1.40 -23.35 6.84
N LEU A 20 1.26 -22.11 6.39
CA LEU A 20 2.18 -21.47 5.44
C LEU A 20 3.21 -20.59 6.14
N ARG A 21 3.36 -20.66 7.47
CA ARG A 21 4.21 -19.75 8.24
C ARG A 21 5.63 -19.71 7.69
N GLU A 22 6.26 -20.85 7.46
CA GLU A 22 7.66 -20.91 7.00
C GLU A 22 7.83 -20.30 5.61
N GLU A 23 6.90 -20.58 4.69
CA GLU A 23 6.89 -19.99 3.34
C GLU A 23 6.68 -18.47 3.39
N LEU A 24 5.74 -18.00 4.23
CA LEU A 24 5.46 -16.58 4.42
C LEU A 24 6.62 -15.85 5.11
N GLU A 25 7.31 -16.49 6.06
CA GLU A 25 8.49 -15.94 6.71
C GLU A 25 9.69 -15.88 5.74
N THR A 26 9.84 -16.88 4.88
CA THR A 26 10.84 -16.89 3.80
C THR A 26 10.56 -15.77 2.79
N PHE A 27 9.33 -15.68 2.30
CA PHE A 27 8.87 -14.61 1.42
C PHE A 27 9.09 -13.22 2.04
N ALA A 28 8.67 -13.03 3.29
CA ALA A 28 8.87 -11.76 4.01
C ALA A 28 10.35 -11.45 4.22
N GLY A 29 11.18 -12.45 4.50
CA GLY A 29 12.62 -12.33 4.63
C GLY A 29 13.28 -11.80 3.36
N GLU A 30 12.87 -12.32 2.19
CA GLU A 30 13.33 -11.86 0.89
C GLU A 30 12.87 -10.43 0.59
N MET A 31 11.58 -10.12 0.78
CA MET A 31 11.03 -8.79 0.49
C MET A 31 11.61 -7.71 1.40
N LEU A 32 11.85 -8.05 2.66
CA LEU A 32 12.37 -7.12 3.68
C LEU A 32 13.89 -7.21 3.84
N ALA A 33 14.61 -7.82 2.90
CA ALA A 33 16.07 -7.98 2.98
C ALA A 33 16.81 -6.63 3.10
N SER A 34 16.28 -5.55 2.51
CA SER A 34 16.82 -4.19 2.62
C SER A 34 16.64 -3.55 4.00
N VAL A 35 15.69 -4.06 4.80
CA VAL A 35 15.38 -3.54 6.13
C VAL A 35 16.43 -4.02 7.12
N ARG A 36 17.27 -3.12 7.61
CA ARG A 36 18.49 -3.48 8.37
C ARG A 36 18.21 -4.17 9.71
N ARG A 37 17.24 -3.70 10.50
CA ARG A 37 17.03 -4.21 11.87
C ARG A 37 16.23 -5.52 11.84
N LYS A 38 16.75 -6.55 12.52
CA LYS A 38 16.10 -7.86 12.66
C LYS A 38 14.67 -7.74 13.22
N ASP A 39 14.47 -6.89 14.22
CA ASP A 39 13.13 -6.70 14.81
C ASP A 39 12.14 -6.08 13.82
N GLN A 40 12.57 -5.16 12.95
CA GLN A 40 11.70 -4.60 11.91
C GLN A 40 11.27 -5.70 10.93
N ARG A 41 12.20 -6.56 10.49
CA ARG A 41 11.87 -7.70 9.62
C ARG A 41 10.90 -8.68 10.29
N ARG A 42 11.11 -8.98 11.58
CA ARG A 42 10.21 -9.83 12.38
C ARG A 42 8.80 -9.25 12.43
N TRP A 43 8.65 -7.96 12.75
CA TRP A 43 7.33 -7.32 12.81
C TRP A 43 6.70 -7.14 11.43
N GLY A 44 7.51 -7.00 10.38
CA GLY A 44 7.02 -7.03 8.99
C GLY A 44 6.46 -8.39 8.58
N ALA A 45 7.11 -9.50 8.93
CA ALA A 45 6.58 -10.84 8.70
C ALA A 45 5.30 -11.09 9.51
N CYS A 46 5.26 -10.63 10.76
CA CYS A 46 4.05 -10.66 11.60
C CYS A 46 2.90 -9.86 10.99
N TYR A 47 3.19 -8.64 10.50
CA TYR A 47 2.21 -7.79 9.82
C TYR A 47 1.67 -8.43 8.54
N LEU A 48 2.53 -9.05 7.72
CA LEU A 48 2.13 -9.76 6.51
C LEU A 48 1.14 -10.88 6.82
N ARG A 49 1.44 -11.75 7.80
CA ARG A 49 0.49 -12.78 8.26
C ARG A 49 -0.81 -12.17 8.76
N GLY A 50 -0.73 -11.09 9.55
CA GLY A 50 -1.89 -10.36 10.05
C GLY A 50 -2.81 -9.82 8.95
N LEU A 51 -2.25 -9.41 7.80
CA LEU A 51 -3.03 -9.00 6.64
C LEU A 51 -3.77 -10.16 5.97
N MET A 52 -3.23 -11.38 6.03
CA MET A 52 -3.86 -12.57 5.45
C MET A 52 -4.96 -13.14 6.36
N VAL A 53 -4.78 -13.12 7.68
CA VAL A 53 -5.77 -13.63 8.64
C VAL A 53 -7.09 -12.87 8.52
N ASP A 54 -8.19 -13.61 8.46
CA ASP A 54 -9.54 -13.03 8.41
C ASP A 54 -9.82 -12.04 9.56
N GLY A 55 -10.63 -11.04 9.24
CA GLY A 55 -11.13 -10.08 10.19
C GLY A 55 -11.76 -8.90 9.49
N LYS A 56 -12.98 -8.54 9.93
CA LYS A 56 -13.75 -7.39 9.41
C LYS A 56 -12.95 -6.08 9.34
N ARG A 57 -11.95 -5.92 10.21
CA ARG A 57 -11.04 -4.77 10.25
C ARG A 57 -9.59 -5.24 10.24
N LYS A 58 -8.82 -4.69 9.30
CA LYS A 58 -7.36 -4.87 9.16
C LYS A 58 -6.56 -3.76 9.86
N SER A 59 -7.13 -3.13 10.90
CA SER A 59 -6.40 -2.19 11.74
C SER A 59 -5.46 -2.93 12.70
N ILE A 60 -4.44 -2.22 13.20
CA ILE A 60 -3.33 -2.82 13.98
C ILE A 60 -3.81 -3.53 15.24
N GLN A 61 -4.60 -2.88 16.09
CA GLN A 61 -5.10 -3.47 17.34
C GLN A 61 -5.80 -4.82 17.13
N PRO A 62 -6.89 -4.92 16.34
CA PRO A 62 -7.57 -6.19 16.17
C PRO A 62 -6.76 -7.20 15.36
N MET A 63 -5.80 -6.77 14.53
CA MET A 63 -4.84 -7.66 13.90
C MET A 63 -3.90 -8.30 14.92
N ALA A 64 -3.31 -7.49 15.81
CA ALA A 64 -2.44 -7.95 16.89
C ALA A 64 -3.15 -8.97 17.79
N ALA A 65 -4.41 -8.69 18.16
CA ALA A 65 -5.19 -9.58 19.02
C ALA A 65 -5.47 -10.98 18.43
N ARG A 66 -5.36 -11.16 17.11
CA ARG A 66 -5.62 -12.45 16.43
C ARG A 66 -4.35 -13.27 16.19
N LEU A 67 -3.17 -12.66 16.28
CA LEU A 67 -1.91 -13.32 15.99
C LEU A 67 -1.31 -13.87 17.29
N PRO A 68 -0.80 -15.11 17.32
CA PRO A 68 -0.20 -15.71 18.53
C PRO A 68 0.92 -14.86 19.15
N GLU A 69 1.74 -14.21 18.32
CA GLU A 69 2.82 -13.32 18.74
C GLU A 69 2.49 -11.82 18.57
N GLY A 70 1.23 -11.50 18.33
CA GLY A 70 0.80 -10.14 18.02
C GLY A 70 1.09 -9.17 19.16
N ASN A 71 1.70 -8.04 18.83
CA ASN A 71 1.92 -6.94 19.75
C ASN A 71 1.46 -5.64 19.08
N GLU A 72 0.41 -5.02 19.62
CA GLU A 72 -0.19 -3.83 19.05
C GLU A 72 0.83 -2.69 18.89
N GLN A 73 1.58 -2.38 19.96
CA GLN A 73 2.55 -1.30 19.95
C GLN A 73 3.67 -1.55 18.93
N ALA A 74 4.17 -2.79 18.86
CA ALA A 74 5.26 -3.12 17.96
C ALA A 74 4.83 -3.11 16.50
N LEU A 75 3.62 -3.61 16.19
CA LEU A 75 3.04 -3.53 14.85
C LEU A 75 2.73 -2.07 14.46
N GLN A 76 2.19 -1.27 15.38
CA GLN A 76 1.94 0.15 15.16
C GLN A 76 3.25 0.90 14.88
N GLN A 77 4.29 0.62 15.67
CA GLN A 77 5.62 1.18 15.46
C GLN A 77 6.16 0.77 14.08
N PHE A 78 6.09 -0.51 13.71
CA PHE A 78 6.60 -1.01 12.43
C PHE A 78 5.94 -0.31 11.23
N VAL A 79 4.61 -0.16 11.25
CA VAL A 79 3.84 0.40 10.11
C VAL A 79 3.92 1.92 10.02
N SER A 80 3.98 2.64 11.15
CA SER A 80 3.83 4.10 11.13
C SER A 80 5.07 4.91 11.47
N ALA A 81 5.91 4.45 12.40
CA ALA A 81 6.98 5.28 12.99
C ALA A 81 8.38 4.67 12.82
N SER A 82 8.48 3.47 12.28
CA SER A 82 9.74 2.76 12.06
C SER A 82 10.47 3.32 10.85
N PRO A 83 11.75 3.74 10.98
CA PRO A 83 12.51 4.28 9.85
C PRO A 83 13.00 3.12 8.98
N TRP A 84 12.25 2.77 7.95
CA TRP A 84 12.69 1.90 6.86
C TRP A 84 12.20 2.46 5.53
N ASP A 85 13.03 2.34 4.50
CA ASP A 85 12.71 2.81 3.17
C ASP A 85 11.87 1.74 2.43
N PRO A 86 10.63 2.06 2.02
CA PRO A 86 9.80 1.12 1.26
C PRO A 86 10.22 0.98 -0.21
N VAL A 87 11.06 1.87 -0.76
CA VAL A 87 11.44 1.83 -2.17
C VAL A 87 12.20 0.54 -2.51
N PRO A 88 13.25 0.13 -1.78
CA PRO A 88 13.93 -1.14 -2.06
C PRO A 88 13.03 -2.38 -1.89
N VAL A 89 12.08 -2.35 -0.95
CA VAL A 89 11.11 -3.44 -0.74
C VAL A 89 10.21 -3.59 -1.97
N ARG A 90 9.67 -2.49 -2.49
CA ARG A 90 8.87 -2.51 -3.72
C ARG A 90 9.68 -2.90 -4.96
N ALA A 91 10.93 -2.43 -5.07
CA ALA A 91 11.82 -2.84 -6.16
C ALA A 91 12.11 -4.35 -6.12
N GLN A 92 12.29 -4.93 -4.93
CA GLN A 92 12.48 -6.37 -4.78
C GLN A 92 11.22 -7.15 -5.17
N LEU A 93 10.03 -6.69 -4.76
CA LEU A 93 8.76 -7.26 -5.21
C LEU A 93 8.64 -7.22 -6.73
N ALA A 94 8.95 -6.08 -7.37
CA ALA A 94 8.90 -5.93 -8.81
C ALA A 94 9.83 -6.91 -9.53
N ARG A 95 11.09 -7.05 -9.08
CA ARG A 95 12.04 -8.01 -9.67
C ARG A 95 11.59 -9.45 -9.53
N ARG A 96 11.12 -9.83 -8.33
CA ARG A 96 10.60 -11.18 -8.09
C ARG A 96 9.43 -11.47 -9.03
N MET A 97 8.43 -10.61 -9.04
CA MET A 97 7.22 -10.82 -9.85
C MET A 97 7.50 -10.75 -11.35
N ALA A 98 8.50 -10.00 -11.80
CA ALA A 98 8.93 -10.03 -13.19
C ALA A 98 9.50 -11.40 -13.61
N GLY A 99 10.24 -12.06 -12.71
CA GLY A 99 10.73 -13.43 -12.94
C GLY A 99 9.64 -14.50 -12.87
N GLU A 100 8.63 -14.31 -12.02
CA GLU A 100 7.52 -15.26 -11.87
C GLU A 100 6.46 -15.13 -12.98
N LEU A 101 6.21 -13.91 -13.46
CA LEU A 101 5.13 -13.64 -14.42
C LEU A 101 5.60 -13.55 -15.87
N GLU A 102 6.88 -13.24 -16.14
CA GLU A 102 7.37 -12.91 -17.49
C GLU A 102 6.44 -11.91 -18.22
N PRO A 103 6.24 -10.70 -17.67
CA PRO A 103 5.15 -9.81 -18.07
C PRO A 103 5.30 -9.30 -19.51
N GLU A 104 4.19 -9.27 -20.24
CA GLU A 104 4.08 -8.72 -21.60
C GLU A 104 3.70 -7.24 -21.59
N ALA A 105 3.15 -6.74 -20.48
CA ALA A 105 2.70 -5.36 -20.35
C ALA A 105 2.90 -4.81 -18.93
N VAL A 106 2.93 -3.48 -18.86
CA VAL A 106 2.79 -2.72 -17.62
C VAL A 106 1.48 -1.95 -17.67
N ILE A 107 0.61 -2.18 -16.69
CA ILE A 107 -0.69 -1.50 -16.57
C ILE A 107 -0.59 -0.46 -15.47
N PHE A 108 -1.05 0.76 -15.76
CA PHE A 108 -1.30 1.77 -14.74
C PHE A 108 -2.78 1.83 -14.43
N ASP A 109 -3.12 1.69 -13.16
CA ASP A 109 -4.49 1.73 -12.66
C ASP A 109 -4.60 2.73 -11.52
N ASP A 110 -5.71 3.46 -11.47
CA ASP A 110 -6.05 4.33 -10.36
C ASP A 110 -7.20 3.74 -9.52
N THR A 111 -6.93 3.55 -8.23
CA THR A 111 -7.92 3.05 -7.29
C THR A 111 -8.25 4.13 -6.26
N GLY A 112 -9.53 4.46 -6.14
CA GLY A 112 -9.98 5.42 -5.15
C GLY A 112 -10.42 4.80 -3.84
N TYR A 113 -9.94 5.38 -2.74
CA TYR A 113 -10.25 5.01 -1.36
C TYR A 113 -11.14 6.09 -0.75
N LEU A 114 -12.38 5.74 -0.45
CA LEU A 114 -13.33 6.67 0.17
C LEU A 114 -12.83 7.12 1.54
N LYS A 115 -12.94 8.43 1.80
CA LYS A 115 -12.53 9.02 3.08
C LYS A 115 -13.57 10.02 3.56
N SER A 116 -13.83 9.98 4.86
CA SER A 116 -14.53 11.03 5.60
C SER A 116 -13.53 11.74 6.49
N GLY A 117 -13.37 13.07 6.31
CA GLY A 117 -12.51 13.92 7.14
C GLY A 117 -11.25 14.47 6.45
N SER A 118 -10.46 15.23 7.20
CA SER A 118 -9.31 16.04 6.72
C SER A 118 -7.94 15.58 7.25
N PHE A 119 -7.90 14.43 7.94
CA PHE A 119 -6.69 13.89 8.57
C PHE A 119 -5.90 12.89 7.71
N SER A 120 -6.44 12.52 6.55
CA SER A 120 -5.72 11.65 5.60
C SER A 120 -5.06 12.49 4.51
N PRO A 121 -3.82 12.16 4.09
CA PRO A 121 -3.09 12.88 3.05
C PRO A 121 -3.86 12.82 1.72
N CYS A 122 -3.77 13.86 0.90
CA CYS A 122 -4.33 13.88 -0.46
C CYS A 122 -5.82 13.52 -0.59
N VAL A 123 -6.63 13.71 0.46
CA VAL A 123 -8.08 13.61 0.34
C VAL A 123 -8.63 14.86 -0.35
N ALA A 124 -9.37 14.66 -1.42
CA ALA A 124 -10.06 15.71 -2.17
C ALA A 124 -11.39 15.21 -2.73
N ARG A 125 -12.26 16.15 -3.11
CA ARG A 125 -13.43 15.84 -3.95
C ARG A 125 -12.98 15.60 -5.37
N GLN A 126 -12.92 14.35 -5.78
CA GLN A 126 -12.51 13.93 -7.12
C GLN A 126 -13.34 12.73 -7.57
N TYR A 127 -13.37 12.48 -8.88
CA TYR A 127 -14.02 11.28 -9.39
C TYR A 127 -13.26 10.04 -8.92
N THR A 128 -13.98 9.01 -8.49
CA THR A 128 -13.41 7.69 -8.24
C THR A 128 -14.25 6.62 -8.91
N GLY A 129 -13.59 5.74 -9.65
CA GLY A 129 -14.24 4.57 -10.25
C GLY A 129 -14.93 3.69 -9.21
N THR A 130 -14.37 3.57 -8.00
CA THR A 130 -14.91 2.71 -6.94
C THR A 130 -16.27 3.17 -6.40
N ALA A 131 -16.65 4.44 -6.57
CA ALA A 131 -17.97 4.94 -6.18
C ALA A 131 -18.80 5.45 -7.36
N GLY A 132 -18.26 5.41 -8.58
CA GLY A 132 -18.92 5.89 -9.80
C GLY A 132 -19.32 7.38 -9.78
N LYS A 133 -18.71 8.18 -8.90
CA LYS A 133 -19.08 9.59 -8.69
C LYS A 133 -17.95 10.43 -8.13
N ILE A 134 -18.13 11.74 -8.16
CA ILE A 134 -17.26 12.70 -7.46
C ILE A 134 -17.61 12.66 -5.97
N THR A 135 -16.63 12.32 -5.14
CA THR A 135 -16.77 12.30 -3.68
C THR A 135 -15.40 12.49 -3.01
N ASN A 136 -15.38 12.63 -1.69
CA ASN A 136 -14.13 12.69 -0.94
C ASN A 136 -13.43 11.32 -0.97
N CYS A 137 -12.26 11.28 -1.59
CA CYS A 137 -11.43 10.09 -1.66
C CYS A 137 -9.94 10.45 -1.76
N GLN A 138 -9.10 9.47 -1.44
CA GLN A 138 -7.72 9.40 -1.90
C GLN A 138 -7.69 8.60 -3.20
N ILE A 139 -6.78 8.92 -4.12
CA ILE A 139 -6.50 8.08 -5.29
C ILE A 139 -5.10 7.51 -5.16
N GLY A 140 -4.98 6.19 -5.14
CA GLY A 140 -3.70 5.51 -5.30
C GLY A 140 -3.53 5.13 -6.77
N VAL A 141 -2.37 5.44 -7.34
CA VAL A 141 -1.99 5.00 -8.69
C VAL A 141 -0.98 3.88 -8.55
N SER A 142 -1.29 2.71 -9.11
CA SER A 142 -0.44 1.53 -9.08
C SER A 142 0.10 1.19 -10.46
N ALA A 143 1.30 0.61 -10.46
CA ALA A 143 1.92 -0.03 -11.62
C ALA A 143 1.84 -1.54 -11.44
N HIS A 144 1.31 -2.23 -12.43
CA HIS A 144 1.08 -3.66 -12.44
C HIS A 144 1.91 -4.32 -13.53
N LEU A 145 2.59 -5.42 -13.19
CA LEU A 145 3.13 -6.34 -14.19
C LEU A 145 1.99 -7.27 -14.62
N ALA A 146 1.78 -7.43 -15.93
CA ALA A 146 0.66 -8.18 -16.46
C ALA A 146 1.05 -9.11 -17.61
N THR A 147 0.37 -10.25 -17.65
CA THR A 147 0.28 -11.18 -18.78
C THR A 147 -1.18 -11.24 -19.25
N GLU A 148 -1.49 -12.08 -20.23
CA GLU A 148 -2.87 -12.35 -20.62
C GLU A 148 -3.74 -12.87 -19.46
N THR A 149 -3.16 -13.63 -18.52
CA THR A 149 -3.92 -14.38 -17.50
C THR A 149 -3.66 -13.93 -16.06
N ALA A 150 -2.67 -13.07 -15.81
CA ALA A 150 -2.31 -12.62 -14.47
C ALA A 150 -1.90 -11.14 -14.44
N SER A 151 -2.07 -10.52 -13.28
CA SER A 151 -1.53 -9.19 -13.00
C SER A 151 -1.12 -9.09 -11.53
N CYS A 152 0.02 -8.44 -11.26
CA CYS A 152 0.48 -8.17 -9.90
C CYS A 152 0.85 -6.68 -9.73
N PRO A 153 0.27 -5.96 -8.75
CA PRO A 153 0.73 -4.62 -8.40
C PRO A 153 2.13 -4.68 -7.77
N VAL A 154 3.09 -3.98 -8.38
CA VAL A 154 4.49 -3.99 -7.92
C VAL A 154 4.99 -2.63 -7.44
N ASN A 155 4.29 -1.55 -7.79
CA ASN A 155 4.61 -0.22 -7.32
C ASN A 155 3.33 0.62 -7.19
N TRP A 156 3.35 1.62 -6.32
CA TRP A 156 2.21 2.50 -6.10
C TRP A 156 2.63 3.83 -5.51
N ARG A 157 1.85 4.86 -5.80
CA ARG A 157 1.98 6.21 -5.25
C ARG A 157 0.61 6.80 -4.97
N LEU A 158 0.56 7.69 -3.98
CA LEU A 158 -0.62 8.50 -3.72
C LEU A 158 -0.66 9.65 -4.72
N PHE A 159 -1.77 9.81 -5.43
CA PHE A 159 -1.99 10.98 -6.28
C PHE A 159 -2.10 12.24 -5.42
N VAL A 160 -1.39 13.31 -5.80
CA VAL A 160 -1.45 14.60 -5.13
C VAL A 160 -2.37 15.53 -5.94
N PRO A 161 -3.62 15.75 -5.50
CA PRO A 161 -4.53 16.65 -6.20
C PRO A 161 -4.10 18.11 -6.04
N GLU A 162 -4.60 18.97 -6.92
CA GLU A 162 -4.23 20.40 -6.97
C GLU A 162 -4.42 21.15 -5.65
N GLN A 163 -5.36 20.74 -4.78
CA GLN A 163 -5.55 21.40 -3.48
C GLN A 163 -4.48 21.03 -2.45
N TRP A 164 -3.70 19.96 -2.70
CA TRP A 164 -2.65 19.45 -1.83
C TRP A 164 -1.23 19.78 -2.32
N ASP A 165 -1.14 20.52 -3.43
CA ASP A 165 0.10 20.96 -4.04
C ASP A 165 0.32 22.46 -3.73
N PRO A 166 1.32 22.84 -2.91
CA PRO A 166 1.56 24.23 -2.55
C PRO A 166 1.82 25.16 -3.73
N ASP A 167 2.35 24.62 -4.83
CA ASP A 167 2.69 25.40 -6.04
C ASP A 167 1.51 25.56 -7.00
N SER A 168 0.37 24.92 -6.69
CA SER A 168 -0.82 24.96 -7.52
C SER A 168 -1.65 26.24 -7.25
N PRO A 169 -2.19 26.89 -8.29
CA PRO A 169 -3.11 28.03 -8.11
C PRO A 169 -4.43 27.64 -7.44
N ARG A 170 -4.72 26.33 -7.28
CA ARG A 170 -5.89 25.80 -6.57
C ARG A 170 -5.55 25.17 -5.22
N ALA A 171 -4.34 25.41 -4.71
CA ALA A 171 -3.93 24.99 -3.37
C ALA A 171 -4.94 25.45 -2.32
N SER A 172 -5.24 24.61 -1.33
CA SER A 172 -6.05 25.06 -0.19
C SER A 172 -5.23 26.00 0.70
N ALA A 173 -5.88 26.97 1.34
CA ALA A 173 -5.21 27.93 2.21
C ALA A 173 -4.43 27.26 3.37
N ASP A 174 -4.87 26.09 3.80
CA ASP A 174 -4.29 25.27 4.87
C ASP A 174 -3.35 24.15 4.37
N VAL A 175 -2.96 24.16 3.09
CA VAL A 175 -2.21 23.04 2.48
C VAL A 175 -0.89 22.75 3.19
N ALA A 176 -0.16 23.78 3.62
CA ALA A 176 1.13 23.61 4.31
C ALA A 176 0.94 22.89 5.66
N GLU A 177 -0.04 23.31 6.46
CA GLU A 177 -0.35 22.68 7.75
C GLU A 177 -0.79 21.22 7.56
N ARG A 178 -1.67 20.96 6.58
CA ARG A 178 -2.16 19.61 6.30
C ARG A 178 -1.05 18.67 5.85
N ARG A 179 -0.14 19.13 4.99
CA ARG A 179 1.03 18.36 4.53
C ARG A 179 1.95 18.01 5.69
N ALA A 180 2.26 18.98 6.56
CA ALA A 180 3.08 18.76 7.74
C ALA A 180 2.44 17.74 8.70
N ARG A 181 1.14 17.89 9.00
CA ARG A 181 0.40 16.96 9.87
C ARG A 181 0.36 15.54 9.34
N CYS A 182 0.26 15.38 8.02
CA CYS A 182 0.24 14.05 7.37
C CYS A 182 1.64 13.50 7.04
N GLY A 183 2.71 14.24 7.35
CA GLY A 183 4.08 13.82 7.05
C GLY A 183 4.36 13.67 5.55
N ILE A 184 3.72 14.47 4.70
CA ILE A 184 4.00 14.46 3.26
C ILE A 184 5.36 15.15 3.03
N PRO A 185 6.37 14.46 2.46
CA PRO A 185 7.66 15.08 2.19
C PRO A 185 7.56 16.28 1.23
N GLU A 186 8.40 17.30 1.42
CA GLU A 186 8.36 18.54 0.63
C GLU A 186 8.50 18.28 -0.88
N GLN A 187 9.36 17.33 -1.26
CA GLN A 187 9.59 16.93 -2.65
C GLN A 187 8.41 16.18 -3.31
N VAL A 188 7.38 15.82 -2.54
CA VAL A 188 6.18 15.14 -3.07
C VAL A 188 5.16 16.19 -3.50
N GLY A 189 5.21 16.57 -4.77
CA GLY A 189 4.24 17.46 -5.41
C GLY A 189 3.28 16.72 -6.34
N ARG A 190 2.42 17.50 -7.03
CA ARG A 190 1.65 16.97 -8.15
C ARG A 190 2.61 16.57 -9.28
N LEU A 191 2.36 15.42 -9.87
CA LEU A 191 3.07 14.99 -11.08
C LEU A 191 2.13 15.16 -12.28
N SER A 192 2.50 16.03 -13.22
CA SER A 192 1.83 16.14 -14.54
C SER A 192 2.30 15.06 -15.51
N GLN A 193 3.46 14.45 -15.25
CA GLN A 193 4.01 13.29 -15.94
C GLN A 193 4.60 12.33 -14.90
N VAL A 194 4.19 11.07 -14.91
CA VAL A 194 4.65 10.10 -13.92
C VAL A 194 5.92 9.41 -14.43
N SER A 195 7.08 9.83 -13.92
CA SER A 195 8.33 9.09 -14.11
C SER A 195 8.39 7.94 -13.09
N TRP A 196 8.30 6.72 -13.60
CA TRP A 196 8.49 5.49 -12.82
C TRP A 196 9.94 5.05 -12.94
N LYS A 197 10.67 5.11 -11.82
CA LYS A 197 11.95 4.43 -11.66
C LYS A 197 11.64 3.08 -11.01
N PHE A 198 11.89 1.99 -11.74
CA PHE A 198 11.83 0.62 -11.24
C PHE A 198 13.20 0.21 -10.70
#